data_AF-W4H1C1-F1
#
_entry.id   AF-W4H1C1-F1
#
_cell.length_a   1.000
_cell.length_b   1.000
_cell.length_c   1.000
_cell.angle_alpha   90.00
_cell.angle_beta   90.00
_cell.angle_gamma   90.00
#
_symmetry.space_group_name_H-M   'P 1'
#
loop_
_entity.id
_entity.type
_entity.pdbx_description
1 polymer ?
#
loop_
_entity_poly.entity_id
_entity_poly.type
_entity_poly.pdbx_seq_one_letter_code
_entity_poly.pdbx_strand_id
1 'polypeptide(L)'
;MASQSGTRHLTPAERRTAYELLLQSPFNGRLKYGALKDFAAHLKCHWKTISRVWKRGRHSLSNGSPYADVASKLEGNSGRKKSRLAADFEGAIKSVPKHQRQTLSSLAAPSGLPKTSIVRHMQETKRLKSRASYIKPMLTEDNTRARLDIAKSFVRHLPSGNHAFVDMNEYVHVDEKWFYLTKVKRKFYVYDDEEVALRLACGAVQAVHHQSYVLGSGGPASIRPHEEGVFRRQDLALYNVECHSSAVEGALLHLESRLGEEAHLEDLVNSQEQVGSTLE
;
A
#
# COMPACT_ATOMS: atom_id res chain seq x y z
N MET A 1 -44.43 38.12 -8.64
CA MET A 1 -43.92 36.90 -9.31
C MET A 1 -42.41 36.84 -9.11
N ALA A 2 -41.93 36.00 -8.19
CA ALA A 2 -40.52 35.91 -7.88
C ALA A 2 -39.76 35.27 -9.05
N SER A 3 -38.87 36.04 -9.67
CA SER A 3 -37.91 35.59 -10.67
C SER A 3 -37.02 34.52 -10.03
N GLN A 4 -37.25 33.25 -10.37
CA GLN A 4 -36.32 32.16 -10.09
C GLN A 4 -35.06 32.38 -10.95
N SER A 5 -34.22 33.33 -10.54
CA SER A 5 -32.90 33.60 -11.14
C SER A 5 -31.85 32.64 -10.60
N GLY A 6 -32.17 31.34 -10.59
CA GLY A 6 -31.15 30.30 -10.44
C GLY A 6 -30.26 30.33 -11.68
N THR A 7 -28.94 30.38 -11.49
CA THR A 7 -27.92 30.40 -12.55
C THR A 7 -27.90 29.06 -13.30
N ARG A 8 -28.88 28.83 -14.16
CA ARG A 8 -28.93 27.64 -15.03
C ARG A 8 -27.84 27.72 -16.09
N HIS A 9 -26.98 26.72 -16.12
CA HIS A 9 -26.05 26.51 -17.22
C HIS A 9 -26.76 25.80 -18.38
N LEU A 10 -26.72 26.42 -19.57
CA LEU A 10 -27.27 25.80 -20.79
C LEU A 10 -26.48 24.54 -21.15
N THR A 11 -27.17 23.48 -21.55
CA THR A 11 -26.54 22.26 -22.09
C THR A 11 -25.86 22.54 -23.43
N PRO A 12 -24.92 21.68 -23.89
CA PRO A 12 -24.30 21.85 -25.21
C PRO A 12 -25.33 21.92 -26.35
N ALA A 13 -26.37 21.08 -26.31
CA ALA A 13 -27.45 21.07 -27.28
C ALA A 13 -28.25 22.38 -27.24
N GLU A 14 -28.65 22.85 -26.06
CA GLU A 14 -29.37 24.12 -25.90
C GLU A 14 -28.58 25.32 -26.43
N ARG A 15 -27.26 25.36 -26.21
CA ARG A 15 -26.39 26.42 -26.75
C ARG A 15 -26.34 26.39 -28.28
N ARG A 16 -26.30 25.20 -28.86
CA ARG A 16 -26.31 25.00 -30.31
C ARG A 16 -27.63 25.40 -30.93
N THR A 17 -28.75 24.91 -30.39
CA THR A 17 -30.10 25.28 -30.82
C THR A 17 -30.32 26.79 -30.70
N ALA A 18 -29.88 27.43 -29.62
CA ALA A 18 -29.97 28.88 -29.46
C ALA A 18 -29.24 29.63 -30.58
N TYR A 19 -28.06 29.16 -30.98
CA TYR A 19 -27.28 29.77 -32.04
C TYR A 19 -27.91 29.56 -33.43
N GLU A 20 -28.35 28.34 -33.72
CA GLU A 20 -29.00 27.97 -34.99
C GLU A 20 -30.33 28.73 -35.19
N LEU A 21 -31.15 28.86 -34.14
CA LEU A 21 -32.41 29.62 -34.22
C LEU A 21 -32.17 31.13 -34.37
N LEU A 22 -31.11 31.67 -33.75
CA LEU A 22 -30.72 33.07 -33.96
C LEU A 22 -30.22 33.31 -35.40
N LEU A 23 -29.58 32.32 -36.02
CA LEU A 23 -29.18 32.39 -37.43
C LEU A 23 -30.39 32.41 -38.38
N GLN A 24 -31.50 31.77 -38.01
CA GLN A 24 -32.75 31.75 -38.79
C GLN A 24 -33.57 33.05 -38.64
N SER A 25 -33.19 33.97 -37.75
CA SER A 25 -33.86 35.26 -37.55
C SER A 25 -33.01 36.49 -37.95
N PRO A 26 -32.49 36.55 -39.20
CA PRO A 26 -31.79 37.73 -39.67
C PRO A 26 -32.79 38.84 -40.03
N PHE A 27 -32.49 40.07 -39.60
CA PHE A 27 -33.14 41.29 -40.06
C PHE A 27 -32.04 42.23 -40.59
N ASN A 28 -31.98 42.44 -41.91
CA ASN A 28 -30.95 43.24 -42.58
C ASN A 28 -29.51 42.86 -42.19
N GLY A 29 -29.20 41.56 -42.15
CA GLY A 29 -27.86 41.05 -41.79
C GLY A 29 -27.49 41.20 -40.31
N ARG A 30 -28.42 41.66 -39.46
CA ARG A 30 -28.25 41.79 -38.01
C ARG A 30 -29.37 41.04 -37.28
N LEU A 31 -29.19 40.78 -35.99
CA LEU A 31 -30.26 40.22 -35.17
C LEU A 31 -31.36 41.26 -34.96
N LYS A 32 -32.62 40.85 -35.06
CA LYS A 32 -33.77 41.69 -34.71
C LYS A 32 -33.66 42.20 -33.27
N TYR A 33 -34.08 43.45 -33.05
CA TYR A 33 -34.18 43.99 -31.68
C TYR A 33 -35.08 43.09 -30.82
N GLY A 34 -34.65 42.79 -29.60
CA GLY A 34 -35.39 41.90 -28.69
C GLY A 34 -35.11 40.41 -28.88
N ALA A 35 -34.59 39.95 -30.03
CA ALA A 35 -34.44 38.51 -30.32
C ALA A 35 -33.67 37.75 -29.23
N LEU A 36 -32.57 38.31 -28.73
CA LEU A 36 -31.80 37.70 -27.64
C LEU A 36 -32.60 37.57 -26.32
N LYS A 37 -33.50 38.51 -26.03
CA LYS A 37 -34.39 38.45 -24.85
C LYS A 37 -35.49 37.41 -25.07
N ASP A 38 -36.06 37.36 -26.26
CA ASP A 38 -37.14 36.43 -26.61
C ASP A 38 -36.64 34.97 -26.52
N PHE A 39 -35.49 34.68 -27.11
CA PHE A 39 -34.85 33.35 -27.00
C PHE A 39 -34.42 33.02 -25.57
N ALA A 40 -33.97 34.02 -24.81
CA ALA A 40 -33.61 33.81 -23.41
C ALA A 40 -34.83 33.49 -22.54
N ALA A 41 -35.98 34.10 -22.81
CA ALA A 41 -37.25 33.77 -22.16
C ALA A 41 -37.67 32.33 -22.48
N HIS A 42 -37.55 31.89 -23.75
CA HIS A 42 -37.85 30.52 -24.16
C HIS A 42 -36.95 29.49 -23.46
N LEU A 43 -35.64 29.76 -23.38
CA LEU A 43 -34.66 28.89 -22.72
C LEU A 43 -34.58 29.08 -21.20
N LYS A 44 -35.45 29.92 -20.61
CA LYS A 44 -35.50 30.24 -19.18
C LYS A 44 -34.10 30.58 -18.63
N CYS A 45 -33.37 31.44 -19.33
CA CYS A 45 -32.03 31.89 -18.94
C CYS A 45 -31.89 33.41 -19.06
N HIS A 46 -30.81 33.96 -18.53
CA HIS A 46 -30.54 35.39 -18.67
C HIS A 46 -30.06 35.71 -20.11
N TRP A 47 -30.57 36.78 -20.73
CA TRP A 47 -30.24 37.17 -22.11
C TRP A 47 -28.72 37.35 -22.37
N LYS A 48 -27.96 37.78 -21.36
CA LYS A 48 -26.48 37.84 -21.43
C LYS A 48 -25.84 36.47 -21.72
N THR A 49 -26.45 35.36 -21.29
CA THR A 49 -25.98 34.01 -21.61
C THR A 49 -26.10 33.73 -23.10
N ILE A 50 -27.26 34.01 -23.69
CA ILE A 50 -27.49 33.88 -25.14
C ILE A 50 -26.59 34.83 -25.93
N SER A 51 -26.41 36.06 -25.45
CA SER A 51 -25.47 37.03 -26.05
C SER A 51 -24.02 36.51 -26.07
N ARG A 52 -23.55 35.87 -25.00
CA ARG A 52 -22.22 35.25 -24.95
C ARG A 52 -22.10 34.08 -25.93
N VAL A 53 -23.13 33.24 -26.05
CA VAL A 53 -23.16 32.14 -27.02
C VAL A 53 -23.08 32.67 -28.46
N TRP A 54 -23.90 33.67 -28.80
CA TRP A 54 -23.87 34.32 -30.11
C TRP A 54 -22.50 34.91 -30.44
N LYS A 55 -21.93 35.71 -29.51
CA LYS A 55 -20.60 36.31 -29.69
C LYS A 55 -19.52 35.24 -29.88
N ARG A 56 -19.57 34.13 -29.14
CA ARG A 56 -18.60 33.03 -29.25
C ARG A 56 -18.66 32.38 -30.62
N GLY A 57 -19.85 32.02 -31.10
CA GLY A 57 -20.03 31.43 -32.42
C GLY A 57 -19.57 32.34 -33.55
N ARG A 58 -19.91 33.64 -33.49
CA ARG A 58 -19.45 34.64 -34.47
C ARG A 58 -17.95 34.87 -34.43
N HIS A 59 -17.35 34.93 -33.24
CA HIS A 59 -15.91 35.08 -33.06
C HIS A 59 -15.12 33.84 -33.55
N SER A 60 -15.68 32.65 -33.39
CA SER A 60 -15.10 31.42 -33.95
C SER A 60 -15.02 31.48 -35.48
N LEU A 61 -16.10 31.91 -36.12
CA LEU A 61 -16.16 32.07 -37.58
C LEU A 61 -15.23 33.18 -38.07
N SER A 62 -15.15 34.32 -37.38
CA SER A 62 -14.21 35.39 -37.77
C SER A 62 -12.75 34.99 -37.63
N ASN A 63 -12.46 34.05 -36.73
CA ASN A 63 -11.12 33.49 -36.53
C ASN A 63 -10.78 32.34 -37.50
N GLY A 64 -11.60 32.11 -38.53
CA GLY A 64 -11.32 31.13 -39.58
C GLY A 64 -11.75 29.69 -39.24
N SER A 65 -12.50 29.47 -38.16
CA SER A 65 -13.07 28.15 -37.90
C SER A 65 -14.14 27.81 -38.94
N PRO A 66 -14.16 26.58 -39.50
CA PRO A 66 -15.18 26.15 -40.46
C PRO A 66 -16.58 26.02 -39.84
N TYR A 67 -16.66 25.90 -38.51
CA TYR A 67 -17.92 25.86 -37.76
C TYR A 67 -17.92 26.86 -36.60
N ALA A 68 -19.12 27.26 -36.19
CA ALA A 68 -19.31 28.15 -35.04
C ALA A 68 -19.13 27.38 -33.73
N ASP A 69 -18.05 27.65 -33.00
CA ASP A 69 -17.89 27.14 -31.64
C ASP A 69 -18.81 27.87 -30.65
N VAL A 70 -19.77 27.12 -30.10
CA VAL A 70 -20.70 27.56 -29.05
C VAL A 70 -20.46 26.86 -27.71
N ALA A 71 -19.42 26.02 -27.62
CA ALA A 71 -19.09 25.25 -26.43
C ALA A 71 -18.76 26.16 -25.25
N SER A 72 -19.09 25.71 -24.03
CA SER A 72 -18.77 26.49 -22.84
C SER A 72 -17.28 26.41 -22.55
N LYS A 73 -16.66 27.57 -22.26
CA LYS A 73 -15.27 27.61 -21.79
C LYS A 73 -15.09 27.09 -20.36
N LEU A 74 -16.18 26.76 -19.65
CA LEU A 74 -16.09 26.22 -18.28
C LEU A 74 -15.71 24.74 -18.28
N GLU A 75 -16.05 24.00 -19.33
CA GLU A 75 -15.71 22.58 -19.44
C GLU A 75 -14.19 22.43 -19.51
N GLY A 76 -13.63 21.61 -18.62
CA GLY A 76 -12.17 21.42 -18.48
C GLY A 76 -11.41 22.56 -17.79
N ASN A 77 -11.94 23.79 -17.77
CA ASN A 77 -11.29 24.95 -17.13
C ASN A 77 -11.89 25.30 -15.75
N SER A 78 -12.81 24.49 -15.26
CA SER A 78 -13.44 24.65 -13.96
C SER A 78 -12.71 23.84 -12.89
N GLY A 79 -12.71 24.36 -11.67
CA GLY A 79 -12.08 23.71 -10.51
C GLY A 79 -10.62 24.13 -10.27
N ARG A 80 -10.05 23.59 -9.19
CA ARG A 80 -8.67 23.86 -8.78
C ARG A 80 -7.70 23.08 -9.67
N LYS A 81 -6.73 23.78 -10.26
CA LYS A 81 -5.62 23.13 -10.99
C LYS A 81 -4.83 22.20 -10.07
N LYS A 82 -4.35 21.07 -10.59
CA LYS A 82 -3.51 20.14 -9.83
C LYS A 82 -2.21 20.85 -9.44
N SER A 83 -1.85 20.75 -8.15
CA SER A 83 -0.66 21.43 -7.61
C SER A 83 0.64 20.64 -7.78
N ARG A 84 0.56 19.33 -7.98
CA ARG A 84 1.69 18.40 -8.10
C ARG A 84 1.39 17.40 -9.21
N LEU A 85 2.42 17.03 -9.96
CA LEU A 85 2.37 16.00 -11.01
C LEU A 85 2.64 14.62 -10.41
N ALA A 86 2.26 13.56 -11.14
CA ALA A 86 2.47 12.17 -10.68
C ALA A 86 3.94 11.86 -10.40
N ALA A 87 4.87 12.44 -11.17
CA ALA A 87 6.31 12.31 -10.97
C ALA A 87 6.77 12.91 -9.62
N ASP A 88 6.18 14.02 -9.19
CA ASP A 88 6.50 14.64 -7.88
C ASP A 88 6.09 13.72 -6.73
N PHE A 89 4.94 13.05 -6.84
CA PHE A 89 4.50 12.05 -5.87
C PHE A 89 5.40 10.81 -5.88
N GLU A 90 5.85 10.38 -7.04
CA GLU A 90 6.76 9.23 -7.17
C GLU A 90 8.11 9.52 -6.52
N GLY A 91 8.75 10.64 -6.86
CA GLY A 91 10.00 11.06 -6.25
C GLY A 91 9.91 11.22 -4.73
N ALA A 92 8.89 11.93 -4.23
CA ALA A 92 8.73 12.20 -2.80
C ALA A 92 8.40 10.95 -1.96
N ILE A 93 7.77 9.93 -2.55
CA ILE A 93 7.51 8.66 -1.85
C ILE A 93 8.75 7.77 -1.92
N LYS A 94 9.45 7.73 -3.07
CA LYS A 94 10.69 6.98 -3.25
C LYS A 94 11.83 7.48 -2.38
N SER A 95 11.86 8.76 -2.02
CA SER A 95 12.87 9.32 -1.10
C SER A 95 12.70 8.89 0.35
N VAL A 96 11.51 8.43 0.76
CA VAL A 96 11.25 8.00 2.15
C VAL A 96 11.78 6.58 2.35
N PRO A 97 12.49 6.23 3.42
CA PRO A 97 12.89 4.84 3.65
C PRO A 97 11.70 3.88 3.77
N LYS A 98 11.82 2.64 3.24
CA LYS A 98 10.72 1.65 3.20
C LYS A 98 10.08 1.41 4.57
N HIS A 99 10.86 1.43 5.66
CA HIS A 99 10.37 1.22 7.02
C HIS A 99 9.36 2.28 7.49
N GLN A 100 9.42 3.51 6.95
CA GLN A 100 8.46 4.59 7.25
C GLN A 100 7.25 4.55 6.33
N ARG A 101 7.28 3.77 5.25
CA ARG A 101 6.16 3.59 4.31
C ARG A 101 5.15 2.51 4.75
N GLN A 102 5.02 2.24 6.05
CA GLN A 102 4.16 1.16 6.55
C GLN A 102 2.66 1.49 6.47
N THR A 103 2.32 2.70 6.87
CA THR A 103 0.96 3.22 6.81
C THR A 103 0.95 4.52 6.00
N LEU A 104 -0.19 4.88 5.43
CA LEU A 104 -0.32 6.18 4.77
C LEU A 104 -0.06 7.35 5.73
N SER A 105 -0.25 7.14 7.04
CA SER A 105 0.04 8.15 8.06
C SER A 105 1.54 8.31 8.28
N SER A 106 2.25 7.19 8.44
CA SER A 106 3.71 7.19 8.62
C SER A 106 4.46 7.62 7.36
N LEU A 107 3.85 7.48 6.18
CA LEU A 107 4.39 7.97 4.91
C LEU A 107 4.17 9.48 4.70
N ALA A 108 3.04 10.03 5.17
CA ALA A 108 2.61 11.38 4.83
C ALA A 108 3.57 12.47 5.34
N ALA A 109 3.99 12.38 6.61
CA ALA A 109 4.88 13.38 7.19
C ALA A 109 6.29 13.36 6.54
N PRO A 110 6.97 12.21 6.41
CA PRO A 110 8.29 12.15 5.78
C PRO A 110 8.28 12.53 4.29
N SER A 111 7.21 12.22 3.55
CA SER A 111 7.11 12.57 2.12
C SER A 111 6.67 14.03 1.87
N GLY A 112 6.27 14.79 2.90
CA GLY A 112 5.70 16.13 2.73
C GLY A 112 4.42 16.15 1.89
N LEU A 113 3.72 15.01 1.78
CA LEU A 113 2.51 14.84 1.01
C LEU A 113 1.32 14.61 1.96
N PRO A 114 0.21 15.36 1.82
CA PRO A 114 -0.99 15.07 2.58
C PRO A 114 -1.50 13.66 2.28
N LYS A 115 -1.91 12.92 3.31
CA LYS A 115 -2.48 11.56 3.19
C LYS A 115 -3.57 11.46 2.12
N THR A 116 -4.47 12.43 2.05
CA THR A 116 -5.54 12.49 1.04
C THR A 116 -5.02 12.59 -0.39
N SER A 117 -3.90 13.30 -0.58
CA SER A 117 -3.25 13.44 -1.88
C SER A 117 -2.59 12.14 -2.31
N ILE A 118 -1.97 11.41 -1.37
CA ILE A 118 -1.41 10.08 -1.63
C ILE A 118 -2.51 9.09 -2.03
N VAL A 119 -3.65 9.08 -1.31
CA VAL A 119 -4.80 8.21 -1.65
C VAL A 119 -5.33 8.49 -3.06
N ARG A 120 -5.50 9.77 -3.42
CA ARG A 120 -5.92 10.15 -4.78
C ARG A 120 -4.88 9.72 -5.82
N HIS A 121 -3.60 9.93 -5.55
CA HIS A 121 -2.51 9.49 -6.43
C HIS A 121 -2.52 7.98 -6.67
N MET A 122 -2.76 7.19 -5.62
CA MET A 122 -2.91 5.73 -5.73
C MET A 122 -4.07 5.33 -6.65
N GLN A 123 -5.21 6.04 -6.57
CA GLN A 123 -6.39 5.77 -7.42
C GLN A 123 -6.14 6.14 -8.89
N GLU A 124 -5.46 7.27 -9.13
CA GLU A 124 -5.17 7.77 -10.48
C GLU A 124 -4.10 6.94 -11.20
N THR A 125 -2.98 6.65 -10.54
CA THR A 125 -1.82 6.00 -11.17
C THR A 125 -1.84 4.48 -11.09
N LYS A 126 -2.48 3.89 -10.05
CA LYS A 126 -2.55 2.44 -9.80
C LYS A 126 -1.19 1.71 -9.73
N ARG A 127 -0.06 2.42 -9.70
CA ARG A 127 1.31 1.88 -9.60
C ARG A 127 1.80 1.76 -8.16
N LEU A 128 1.33 2.63 -7.26
CA LEU A 128 1.65 2.57 -5.83
C LEU A 128 0.69 1.62 -5.12
N LYS A 129 1.22 0.53 -4.55
CA LYS A 129 0.41 -0.50 -3.87
C LYS A 129 1.00 -0.88 -2.52
N SER A 130 0.12 -1.38 -1.65
CA SER A 130 0.57 -2.01 -0.39
C SER A 130 1.02 -3.44 -0.68
N ARG A 131 2.30 -3.74 -0.43
CA ARG A 131 2.88 -5.08 -0.53
C ARG A 131 3.26 -5.59 0.85
N ALA A 132 3.02 -6.87 1.12
CA ALA A 132 3.37 -7.50 2.39
C ALA A 132 4.74 -8.17 2.31
N SER A 133 5.60 -7.93 3.29
CA SER A 133 6.86 -8.65 3.51
C SER A 133 6.74 -9.52 4.76
N TYR A 134 7.06 -10.80 4.59
CA TYR A 134 7.10 -11.78 5.67
C TYR A 134 8.54 -12.01 6.08
N ILE A 135 8.77 -12.16 7.39
CA ILE A 135 10.03 -12.71 7.86
C ILE A 135 10.12 -14.16 7.39
N LYS A 136 11.16 -14.49 6.63
CA LYS A 136 11.46 -15.87 6.26
C LYS A 136 12.58 -16.38 7.18
N PRO A 137 12.40 -17.54 7.83
CA PRO A 137 13.49 -18.22 8.51
C PRO A 137 14.61 -18.48 7.49
N MET A 138 15.83 -18.05 7.80
CA MET A 138 16.99 -18.36 6.98
C MET A 138 17.27 -19.86 7.07
N LEU A 139 17.02 -20.59 5.98
CA LEU A 139 17.41 -21.99 5.88
C LEU A 139 18.83 -22.03 5.30
N THR A 140 19.84 -22.06 6.18
CA THR A 140 21.23 -22.27 5.77
C THR A 140 21.42 -23.72 5.30
N GLU A 141 22.49 -23.98 4.54
CA GLU A 141 22.82 -25.34 4.11
C GLU A 141 23.05 -26.28 5.31
N ASP A 142 23.66 -25.75 6.37
CA ASP A 142 23.88 -26.50 7.62
C ASP A 142 22.57 -26.82 8.34
N ASN A 143 21.65 -25.85 8.44
CA ASN A 143 20.31 -26.08 9.00
C ASN A 143 19.53 -27.09 8.15
N THR A 144 19.73 -27.09 6.83
CA THR A 144 19.12 -28.08 5.93
C THR A 144 19.68 -29.47 6.20
N ARG A 145 21.01 -29.60 6.33
CA ARG A 145 21.69 -30.87 6.60
C ARG A 145 21.26 -31.45 7.96
N ALA A 146 21.28 -30.63 9.01
CA ALA A 146 20.84 -31.02 10.34
C ALA A 146 19.39 -31.52 10.35
N ARG A 147 18.48 -30.82 9.65
CA ARG A 147 17.08 -31.24 9.52
C ARG A 147 16.93 -32.57 8.77
N LEU A 148 17.74 -32.79 7.73
CA LEU A 148 17.73 -34.05 6.97
C LEU A 148 18.28 -35.20 7.80
N ASP A 149 19.32 -34.99 8.59
CA ASP A 149 19.92 -36.03 9.43
C ASP A 149 18.96 -36.45 10.55
N ILE A 150 18.25 -35.50 11.15
CA ILE A 150 17.15 -35.79 12.08
C ILE A 150 16.07 -36.62 11.38
N ALA A 151 15.58 -36.20 10.20
CA ALA A 151 14.56 -36.94 9.47
C ALA A 151 15.00 -38.38 9.12
N LYS A 152 16.26 -38.57 8.72
CA LYS A 152 16.84 -39.88 8.44
C LYS A 152 16.87 -40.79 9.66
N SER A 153 17.11 -40.25 10.87
CA SER A 153 17.12 -41.07 12.09
C SER A 153 15.77 -41.73 12.41
N PHE A 154 14.67 -41.18 11.87
CA PHE A 154 13.32 -41.74 12.01
C PHE A 154 12.96 -42.72 10.90
N VAL A 155 13.88 -43.07 10.01
CA VAL A 155 13.67 -44.05 8.94
C VAL A 155 14.43 -45.34 9.25
N ARG A 156 13.73 -46.48 9.25
CA ARG A 156 14.29 -47.82 9.40
C ARG A 156 14.23 -48.58 8.07
N HIS A 157 15.30 -49.30 7.78
CA HIS A 157 15.30 -50.26 6.69
C HIS A 157 14.62 -51.55 7.13
N LEU A 158 13.63 -52.01 6.35
CA LEU A 158 12.99 -53.29 6.56
C LEU A 158 13.77 -54.40 5.85
N PRO A 159 13.74 -55.63 6.37
CA PRO A 159 14.34 -56.79 5.72
C PRO A 159 13.82 -57.06 4.30
N SER A 160 12.65 -56.53 3.95
CA SER A 160 12.04 -56.61 2.62
C SER A 160 12.62 -55.63 1.59
N GLY A 161 13.63 -54.84 1.95
CA GLY A 161 14.23 -53.80 1.10
C GLY A 161 13.47 -52.47 1.09
N ASN A 162 12.33 -52.40 1.78
CA ASN A 162 11.54 -51.17 1.93
C ASN A 162 11.99 -50.34 3.13
N HIS A 163 11.54 -49.08 3.19
CA HIS A 163 11.79 -48.18 4.31
C HIS A 163 10.48 -47.99 5.09
N ALA A 164 10.54 -47.97 6.42
CA ALA A 164 9.41 -47.59 7.25
C ALA A 164 9.85 -46.53 8.27
N PHE A 165 8.91 -45.67 8.66
CA PHE A 165 9.14 -44.73 9.74
C PHE A 165 9.11 -45.43 11.10
N VAL A 166 9.91 -44.94 12.04
CA VAL A 166 9.87 -45.36 13.44
C VAL A 166 8.53 -44.97 14.04
N ASP A 167 7.94 -45.89 14.82
CA ASP A 167 6.76 -45.59 15.61
C ASP A 167 7.08 -44.50 16.64
N MET A 168 6.38 -43.36 16.56
CA MET A 168 6.68 -42.16 17.36
C MET A 168 6.01 -42.18 18.75
N ASN A 169 5.41 -43.30 19.14
CA ASN A 169 4.68 -43.45 20.41
C ASN A 169 5.51 -43.23 21.69
N GLU A 170 6.85 -43.22 21.59
CA GLU A 170 7.78 -42.97 22.70
C GLU A 170 8.30 -41.53 22.76
N TYR A 171 7.95 -40.70 21.77
CA TYR A 171 8.44 -39.34 21.66
C TYR A 171 7.39 -38.35 22.12
N VAL A 172 7.84 -37.35 22.86
CA VAL A 172 7.03 -36.20 23.26
C VAL A 172 7.64 -34.98 22.59
N HIS A 173 6.82 -34.29 21.81
CA HIS A 173 7.18 -33.01 21.21
C HIS A 173 6.85 -31.90 22.20
N VAL A 174 7.88 -31.24 22.69
CA VAL A 174 7.76 -30.00 23.46
C VAL A 174 8.05 -28.86 22.49
N ASP A 175 7.14 -27.91 22.40
CA ASP A 175 7.29 -26.71 21.57
C ASP A 175 7.30 -25.50 22.49
N GLU A 176 8.40 -24.74 22.51
CA GLU A 176 8.39 -23.43 23.13
C GLU A 176 7.87 -22.40 22.15
N LYS A 177 6.87 -21.66 22.61
CA LYS A 177 6.23 -20.65 21.79
C LYS A 177 6.81 -19.29 22.06
N TRP A 178 7.72 -18.88 21.19
CA TRP A 178 8.34 -17.56 21.24
C TRP A 178 7.38 -16.43 20.79
N PHE A 179 7.32 -15.36 21.57
CA PHE A 179 6.69 -14.10 21.16
C PHE A 179 7.73 -13.21 20.47
N TYR A 180 7.49 -12.88 19.20
CA TYR A 180 8.41 -12.08 18.40
C TYR A 180 8.36 -10.60 18.82
N LEU A 181 9.53 -10.00 19.09
CA LEU A 181 9.68 -8.55 19.24
C LEU A 181 9.31 -7.81 17.94
N THR A 182 9.58 -8.44 16.78
CA THR A 182 9.26 -7.88 15.47
C THR A 182 8.03 -8.53 14.84
N LYS A 183 7.20 -7.72 14.16
CA LYS A 183 6.04 -8.24 13.43
C LYS A 183 6.49 -9.18 12.29
N VAL A 184 6.02 -10.43 12.33
CA VAL A 184 6.23 -11.44 11.27
C VAL A 184 5.81 -10.93 9.90
N LYS A 185 4.69 -10.20 9.83
CA LYS A 185 4.18 -9.57 8.62
C LYS A 185 4.25 -8.06 8.74
N ARG A 186 5.00 -7.40 7.85
CA ARG A 186 4.94 -5.93 7.67
C ARG A 186 4.35 -5.62 6.29
N LYS A 187 3.62 -4.52 6.18
CA LYS A 187 3.09 -4.01 4.91
C LYS A 187 3.80 -2.72 4.58
N PHE A 188 4.11 -2.50 3.31
CA PHE A 188 4.79 -1.29 2.83
C PHE A 188 4.09 -0.76 1.58
N TYR A 189 4.03 0.56 1.43
CA TYR A 189 3.60 1.21 0.20
C TYR A 189 4.80 1.37 -0.73
N VAL A 190 4.75 0.65 -1.86
CA VAL A 190 5.90 0.45 -2.76
C VAL A 190 5.39 0.58 -4.21
N TYR A 191 6.22 1.16 -5.08
CA TYR A 191 5.90 1.23 -6.52
C TYR A 191 6.16 -0.11 -7.21
N ASP A 192 5.58 -0.29 -8.40
CA ASP A 192 5.67 -1.57 -9.10
C ASP A 192 7.10 -1.93 -9.53
N ASP A 193 7.95 -0.93 -9.73
CA ASP A 193 9.38 -1.01 -10.08
C ASP A 193 10.32 -1.11 -8.86
N GLU A 194 9.81 -1.04 -7.64
CA GLU A 194 10.61 -1.22 -6.42
C GLU A 194 10.48 -2.65 -5.87
N GLU A 195 11.61 -3.28 -5.57
CA GLU A 195 11.62 -4.55 -4.85
C GLU A 195 11.30 -4.35 -3.36
N VAL A 196 10.48 -5.24 -2.79
CA VAL A 196 10.21 -5.23 -1.36
C VAL A 196 11.38 -5.90 -0.65
N ALA A 197 11.99 -5.21 0.32
CA ALA A 197 13.12 -5.76 1.08
C ALA A 197 12.76 -7.14 1.66
N LEU A 198 13.61 -8.13 1.36
CA LEU A 198 13.54 -9.45 1.95
C LEU A 198 13.89 -9.34 3.44
N ARG A 199 12.97 -9.77 4.29
CA ARG A 199 13.18 -9.81 5.73
C ARG A 199 13.64 -11.21 6.09
N LEU A 200 14.95 -11.37 6.12
CA LEU A 200 15.60 -12.61 6.49
C LEU A 200 15.97 -12.52 7.97
N ALA A 201 15.63 -13.54 8.75
CA ALA A 201 16.06 -13.65 10.13
C ALA A 201 16.92 -14.90 10.26
N CYS A 202 18.17 -14.71 10.70
CA CYS A 202 19.06 -15.80 11.07
C CYS A 202 18.95 -16.00 12.58
N GLY A 203 18.48 -17.19 13.00
CA GLY A 203 18.75 -17.81 14.30
C GLY A 203 18.35 -17.12 15.62
N ALA A 204 18.00 -15.84 15.64
CA ALA A 204 17.65 -15.16 16.88
C ALA A 204 16.63 -14.06 16.59
N VAL A 205 15.34 -14.40 16.56
CA VAL A 205 14.35 -13.39 16.94
C VAL A 205 14.31 -13.42 18.46
N GLN A 206 15.08 -12.51 19.07
CA GLN A 206 15.22 -12.39 20.52
C GLN A 206 13.83 -12.30 21.17
N ALA A 207 13.60 -13.17 22.15
CA ALA A 207 12.28 -13.52 22.63
C ALA A 207 12.10 -13.18 24.11
N VAL A 208 10.86 -12.86 24.49
CA VAL A 208 10.47 -12.65 25.88
C VAL A 208 9.31 -13.60 26.19
N HIS A 209 9.47 -14.34 27.29
CA HIS A 209 8.51 -15.22 27.97
C HIS A 209 8.42 -16.70 27.52
N HIS A 210 8.58 -17.58 28.52
CA HIS A 210 8.59 -19.04 28.46
C HIS A 210 7.23 -19.59 28.93
N GLN A 211 6.51 -20.29 28.06
CA GLN A 211 5.33 -21.09 28.43
C GLN A 211 5.34 -22.40 27.64
N SER A 212 5.64 -23.51 28.31
CA SER A 212 5.73 -24.84 27.72
C SER A 212 4.33 -25.46 27.56
N TYR A 213 4.06 -26.10 26.42
CA TYR A 213 2.86 -26.91 26.20
C TYR A 213 3.25 -28.38 25.92
N VAL A 214 2.59 -29.32 26.58
CA VAL A 214 2.70 -30.76 26.29
C VAL A 214 1.57 -31.14 25.33
N LEU A 215 1.91 -31.46 24.07
CA LEU A 215 0.93 -31.96 23.11
C LEU A 215 0.74 -33.47 23.30
N GLY A 216 -0.40 -33.86 23.88
CA GLY A 216 -0.85 -35.24 23.93
C GLY A 216 -1.23 -35.75 22.54
N SER A 217 -0.78 -36.97 22.23
CA SER A 217 -0.97 -37.70 20.97
C SER A 217 -2.42 -37.66 20.47
N GLY A 218 -2.65 -36.99 19.34
CA GLY A 218 -3.95 -37.04 18.64
C GLY A 218 -4.07 -36.07 17.46
N GLY A 219 -3.56 -36.47 16.28
CA GLY A 219 -3.91 -35.85 14.98
C GLY A 219 -2.72 -35.28 14.18
N PRO A 220 -2.80 -35.25 12.83
CA PRO A 220 -1.68 -34.91 11.96
C PRO A 220 -1.41 -33.40 12.00
N ALA A 221 -0.53 -32.96 12.89
CA ALA A 221 -0.05 -31.58 12.96
C ALA A 221 1.08 -31.37 11.93
N SER A 222 0.93 -30.34 11.10
CA SER A 222 1.96 -29.92 10.15
C SER A 222 3.23 -29.47 10.88
N ILE A 223 4.32 -30.21 10.70
CA ILE A 223 5.63 -29.95 11.27
C ILE A 223 6.17 -28.63 10.70
N ARG A 224 6.29 -27.61 11.56
CA ARG A 224 7.06 -26.39 11.27
C ARG A 224 8.44 -26.51 11.91
N PRO A 225 9.53 -26.11 11.22
CA PRO A 225 10.88 -26.26 11.73
C PRO A 225 11.29 -24.99 12.46
N HIS A 226 11.36 -25.06 13.79
CA HIS A 226 12.27 -24.24 14.56
C HIS A 226 12.80 -25.12 15.70
N GLU A 227 14.08 -24.98 16.01
CA GLU A 227 14.83 -25.87 16.91
C GLU A 227 14.15 -25.94 18.28
N GLU A 228 13.74 -27.14 18.68
CA GLU A 228 13.71 -27.65 20.06
C GLU A 228 13.27 -29.13 20.09
N GLY A 229 13.84 -29.87 21.04
CA GLY A 229 14.12 -31.30 20.94
C GLY A 229 12.90 -32.23 20.89
N VAL A 230 13.02 -33.29 20.09
CA VAL A 230 12.17 -34.47 20.24
C VAL A 230 12.73 -35.29 21.41
N PHE A 231 12.05 -35.29 22.54
CA PHE A 231 12.53 -36.00 23.75
C PHE A 231 11.90 -37.38 23.83
N ARG A 232 12.69 -38.37 24.29
CA ARG A 232 12.09 -39.64 24.69
C ARG A 232 11.35 -39.44 26.00
N ARG A 233 10.24 -40.16 26.17
CA ARG A 233 9.43 -40.12 27.39
C ARG A 233 10.23 -40.35 28.68
N GLN A 234 11.33 -41.10 28.62
CA GLN A 234 12.19 -41.41 29.78
C GLN A 234 13.04 -40.20 30.25
N ASP A 235 13.38 -39.27 29.35
CA ASP A 235 14.27 -38.14 29.64
C ASP A 235 13.52 -36.95 30.30
N LEU A 236 12.19 -36.93 30.21
CA LEU A 236 11.33 -35.87 30.76
C LEU A 236 11.07 -36.01 32.27
N ALA A 237 11.35 -37.17 32.87
CA ALA A 237 11.13 -37.40 34.30
C ALA A 237 12.07 -36.56 35.22
N LEU A 238 13.09 -35.92 34.66
CA LEU A 238 14.07 -35.07 35.36
C LEU A 238 13.85 -33.55 35.12
N TYR A 239 12.87 -33.16 34.30
CA TYR A 239 12.68 -31.78 33.85
C TYR A 239 11.74 -30.98 34.78
N ASN A 240 12.24 -30.57 35.96
CA ASN A 240 11.55 -29.59 36.82
C ASN A 240 12.04 -28.17 36.47
N VAL A 241 11.13 -27.30 36.01
CA VAL A 241 11.43 -25.89 35.72
C VAL A 241 11.25 -25.06 37.00
N GLU A 242 12.33 -24.79 37.73
CA GLU A 242 12.36 -23.78 38.80
C GLU A 242 12.78 -22.42 38.21
N CYS A 243 11.90 -21.42 38.27
CA CYS A 243 12.13 -20.09 37.69
C CYS A 243 12.58 -19.11 38.79
N HIS A 244 13.88 -18.74 38.81
CA HIS A 244 14.43 -17.82 39.81
C HIS A 244 14.26 -16.34 39.41
N SER A 245 13.92 -15.47 40.37
CA SER A 245 13.63 -14.04 40.18
C SER A 245 14.79 -13.23 39.59
N SER A 246 16.03 -13.61 39.87
CA SER A 246 17.24 -12.95 39.33
C SER A 246 17.39 -13.11 37.81
N ALA A 247 16.80 -14.17 37.23
CA ALA A 247 16.81 -14.36 35.78
C ALA A 247 15.95 -13.31 35.05
N VAL A 248 14.93 -12.77 35.71
CA VAL A 248 14.01 -11.77 35.14
C VAL A 248 14.67 -10.38 35.07
N GLU A 249 15.39 -9.98 36.12
CA GLU A 249 16.10 -8.69 36.14
C GLU A 249 17.29 -8.66 35.17
N GLY A 250 18.04 -9.76 35.09
CA GLY A 250 19.11 -9.90 34.10
C GLY A 250 18.60 -9.83 32.66
N ALA A 251 17.43 -10.43 32.39
CA ALA A 251 16.78 -10.35 31.09
C ALA A 251 16.34 -8.92 30.73
N LEU A 252 15.84 -8.15 31.69
CA LEU A 252 15.43 -6.75 31.47
C LEU A 252 16.62 -5.83 31.14
N LEU A 253 17.74 -5.97 31.87
CA LEU A 253 18.95 -5.17 31.63
C LEU A 253 19.60 -5.52 30.28
N HIS A 254 19.60 -6.80 29.89
CA HIS A 254 20.09 -7.20 28.57
C HIS A 254 19.23 -6.61 27.44
N LEU A 255 17.92 -6.51 27.66
CA LEU A 255 16.98 -5.96 26.68
C LEU A 255 17.18 -4.45 26.48
N GLU A 256 17.46 -3.70 27.54
CA GLU A 256 17.73 -2.26 27.47
C GLU A 256 19.05 -1.93 26.75
N SER A 257 20.12 -2.70 27.03
CA SER A 257 21.40 -2.56 26.32
C SER A 257 21.27 -2.90 24.82
N ARG A 258 20.45 -3.91 24.47
CA ARG A 258 20.23 -4.36 23.09
C ARG A 258 19.40 -3.40 22.26
N LEU A 259 18.39 -2.75 22.84
CA LEU A 259 17.65 -1.67 22.18
C LEU A 259 18.59 -0.53 21.75
N GLY A 260 19.64 -0.26 22.52
CA GLY A 260 20.69 0.68 22.14
C GLY A 260 21.53 0.21 20.94
N GLU A 261 21.89 -1.08 20.89
CA GLU A 261 22.67 -1.67 19.79
C GLU A 261 21.86 -1.77 18.49
N GLU A 262 20.56 -2.11 18.54
CA GLU A 262 19.71 -2.16 17.35
C GLU A 262 19.54 -0.78 16.71
N ALA A 263 19.38 0.29 17.52
CA ALA A 263 19.35 1.66 17.00
C ALA A 263 20.65 1.98 16.21
N HIS A 264 21.80 1.51 16.70
CA HIS A 264 23.08 1.72 16.05
C HIS A 264 23.25 0.91 14.74
N LEU A 265 22.78 -0.35 14.70
CA LEU A 265 22.80 -1.17 13.49
C LEU A 265 21.82 -0.69 12.43
N GLU A 266 20.64 -0.19 12.83
CA GLU A 266 19.70 0.46 11.93
C GLU A 266 20.31 1.73 11.30
N ASP A 267 21.07 2.52 12.07
CA ASP A 267 21.83 3.67 11.54
C ASP A 267 22.92 3.26 10.53
N LEU A 268 23.61 2.16 10.77
CA LEU A 268 24.63 1.61 9.85
C LEU A 268 24.03 1.11 8.53
N VAL A 269 22.89 0.43 8.58
CA VAL A 269 22.18 -0.04 7.37
C VAL A 269 21.61 1.14 6.58
N ASN A 270 21.06 2.15 7.26
CA ASN A 270 20.55 3.35 6.61
C ASN A 270 21.67 4.21 5.98
N SER A 271 22.90 4.16 6.52
CA SER A 271 24.06 4.87 5.95
C SER A 271 24.70 4.14 4.77
N GLN A 272 24.62 2.80 4.69
CA GLN A 272 25.05 2.03 3.51
C GLN A 272 24.12 2.25 2.30
N GLU A 273 22.81 2.48 2.51
CA GLU A 273 21.88 2.84 1.43
C GLU A 273 22.18 4.24 0.82
N GLN A 274 22.84 5.15 1.53
CA GLN A 274 23.23 6.46 0.97
C GLN A 274 24.47 6.40 0.06
N VAL A 275 25.40 5.46 0.29
CA VAL A 275 26.63 5.36 -0.51
C VAL A 275 26.37 4.74 -1.89
N GLY A 276 25.36 3.86 -2.00
CA GLY A 276 24.97 3.24 -3.27
C GLY A 276 24.32 4.19 -4.29
N SER A 277 23.90 5.40 -3.90
CA SER A 277 23.25 6.36 -4.81
C SER A 277 24.20 7.42 -5.40
N THR A 278 25.51 7.35 -5.11
CA THR A 278 26.49 8.34 -5.61
C THR A 278 27.37 7.79 -6.75
N LEU A 279 27.14 6.55 -7.20
CA LEU A 279 27.95 5.89 -8.24
C LEU A 279 27.17 5.44 -9.51
N GLU A 280 26.01 6.04 -9.78
CA GLU A 280 25.37 5.99 -11.12
C GLU A 280 25.06 7.38 -11.67
#